data_AF-A0A367R808-F1
#
_entry.id   AF-A0A367R808-F1
#
_cell.length_a   1.000
_cell.length_b   1.000
_cell.length_c   1.000
_cell.angle_alpha   90.00
_cell.angle_beta   90.00
_cell.angle_gamma   90.00
#
_symmetry.space_group_name_H-M   'P 1'
#
loop_
_entity.id
_entity.type
_entity.pdbx_description
1 polymer ?
#
loop_
_entity_poly.entity_id
_entity_poly.type
_entity_poly.pdbx_seq_one_letter_code
_entity_poly.pdbx_strand_id
1 'polypeptide(L)'
;MKLRLLWIFASVLLIVLAFSPPVFATATQCGIHKGNEWRCAKDNYQADTIRIGNESTRHVSFKVGVWTSTCGKKGSEISNGSFSLDPGVPLALPLMEARANQCVEMFIYDCSPDVCTKVLSAHTL
;
A
#
# COMPACT_ATOMS: atom_id res chain seq x y z
N MET A 1 45.72 26.35 -9.47
CA MET A 1 44.27 26.68 -9.53
C MET A 1 43.36 25.46 -9.65
N LYS A 2 43.70 24.43 -10.44
CA LYS A 2 42.87 23.22 -10.63
C LYS A 2 42.61 22.38 -9.36
N LEU A 3 43.59 22.27 -8.46
CA LEU A 3 43.46 21.47 -7.23
C LEU A 3 42.42 22.05 -6.25
N ARG A 4 42.38 23.37 -6.05
CA ARG A 4 41.42 24.02 -5.14
C ARG A 4 39.97 23.88 -5.61
N LEU A 5 39.72 23.85 -6.91
CA LEU A 5 38.39 23.59 -7.46
C LEU A 5 37.91 22.17 -7.15
N LEU A 6 38.79 21.16 -7.28
CA LEU A 6 38.48 19.76 -6.98
C LEU A 6 38.05 19.56 -5.51
N TRP A 7 38.73 20.22 -4.57
CA TRP A 7 38.36 20.17 -3.16
C TRP A 7 36.99 20.80 -2.88
N ILE A 8 36.66 21.91 -3.54
CA ILE A 8 35.35 22.56 -3.38
C ILE A 8 34.24 21.68 -3.95
N PHE A 9 34.42 21.09 -5.13
CA PHE A 9 33.45 20.15 -5.72
C PHE A 9 33.24 18.91 -4.85
N ALA A 10 34.32 18.32 -4.33
CA ALA A 10 34.23 17.18 -3.41
C ALA A 10 33.48 17.53 -2.12
N SER A 11 33.73 18.72 -1.56
CA SER A 11 33.06 19.19 -0.34
C SER A 11 31.57 19.43 -0.56
N VAL A 12 31.18 20.03 -1.69
CA VAL A 12 29.78 20.29 -2.03
C VAL A 12 29.02 18.99 -2.30
N LEU A 13 29.64 18.01 -2.97
CA LEU A 13 29.04 16.69 -3.21
C LEU A 13 28.80 15.92 -1.90
N LEU A 14 29.75 15.98 -0.96
CA LEU A 14 29.62 15.39 0.37
C LEU A 14 28.47 15.99 1.18
N ILE A 15 28.26 17.31 1.08
CA ILE A 15 27.15 18.00 1.75
C ILE A 15 25.81 17.56 1.13
N VAL A 16 25.70 17.50 -0.20
CA VAL A 16 24.45 17.07 -0.86
C VAL A 16 24.06 15.62 -0.50
N LEU A 17 25.04 14.72 -0.38
CA LEU A 17 24.80 13.34 0.03
C LEU A 17 24.46 13.20 1.52
N ALA A 18 24.98 14.08 2.38
CA ALA A 18 24.70 14.04 3.82
C ALA A 18 23.31 14.60 4.19
N PHE A 19 22.71 15.43 3.33
CA PHE A 19 21.43 16.11 3.60
C PHE A 19 20.27 15.63 2.70
N SER A 20 20.42 14.54 1.94
CA SER A 20 19.27 13.95 1.28
C SER A 20 18.32 13.38 2.34
N PRO A 21 17.04 13.82 2.40
CA PRO A 21 16.09 13.27 3.37
C PRO A 21 15.96 11.76 3.15
N PRO A 22 15.99 10.95 4.20
CA PRO A 22 15.75 9.52 4.06
C PRO A 22 14.39 9.32 3.38
N VAL A 23 14.38 8.61 2.25
CA VAL A 23 13.15 8.13 1.65
C VAL A 23 12.67 6.99 2.52
N PHE A 24 11.92 7.32 3.58
CA PHE A 24 11.34 6.31 4.46
C PHE A 24 10.44 5.41 3.62
N ALA A 25 10.77 4.12 3.60
CA ALA A 25 9.95 3.08 3.01
C ALA A 25 9.13 2.43 4.12
N THR A 26 7.82 2.36 3.93
CA THR A 26 6.91 1.67 4.83
C THR A 26 6.43 0.41 4.14
N ALA A 27 6.72 -0.73 4.77
CA ALA A 27 6.16 -2.01 4.36
C ALA A 27 4.63 -1.95 4.34
N THR A 28 4.00 -2.82 3.58
CA THR A 28 2.54 -2.82 3.49
C THR A 28 1.90 -3.07 4.84
N GLN A 29 0.99 -2.17 5.22
CA GLN A 29 0.23 -2.26 6.46
C GLN A 29 -1.26 -2.36 6.13
N CYS A 30 -1.90 -3.43 6.59
CA CYS A 30 -3.34 -3.63 6.52
C CYS A 30 -3.99 -3.24 7.85
N GLY A 31 -5.04 -2.42 7.79
CA GLY A 31 -5.76 -1.98 8.97
C GLY A 31 -7.18 -1.53 8.67
N ILE A 32 -7.95 -1.29 9.73
CA ILE A 32 -9.33 -0.83 9.64
C ILE A 32 -9.36 0.63 9.15
N HIS A 33 -10.12 0.89 8.10
CA HIS A 33 -10.39 2.22 7.57
C HIS A 33 -11.86 2.58 7.79
N LYS A 34 -12.11 3.74 8.39
CA LYS A 34 -13.47 4.28 8.66
C LYS A 34 -14.42 3.32 9.39
N GLY A 35 -13.89 2.28 10.04
CA GLY A 35 -14.64 1.33 10.87
C GLY A 35 -15.29 0.16 10.11
N ASN A 36 -15.49 0.27 8.80
CA ASN A 36 -16.25 -0.70 7.99
C ASN A 36 -15.47 -1.30 6.82
N GLU A 37 -14.32 -0.74 6.46
CA GLU A 37 -13.49 -1.15 5.33
C GLU A 37 -12.09 -1.55 5.81
N TRP A 38 -11.42 -2.39 5.02
CA TRP A 38 -9.99 -2.61 5.20
C TRP A 38 -9.20 -1.71 4.25
N ARG A 39 -8.06 -1.21 4.71
CA ARG A 39 -7.06 -0.52 3.90
C ARG A 39 -5.71 -1.18 4.08
N CYS A 40 -5.11 -1.62 2.98
CA CYS A 40 -3.72 -2.06 2.91
C CYS A 40 -2.92 -1.01 2.15
N ALA A 41 -1.90 -0.40 2.76
CA ALA A 41 -1.15 0.69 2.15
C ALA A 41 0.36 0.55 2.36
N LYS A 42 1.14 1.04 1.38
CA LYS A 42 2.60 1.12 1.42
C LYS A 42 3.12 2.36 0.71
N ASP A 43 4.37 2.71 1.01
CA ASP A 43 5.14 3.72 0.29
C ASP A 43 6.58 3.27 0.08
N ASN A 44 7.13 3.60 -1.10
CA ASN A 44 8.50 3.23 -1.50
C ASN A 44 8.86 1.75 -1.17
N TYR A 45 7.94 0.82 -1.41
CA TYR A 45 8.06 -0.58 -1.03
C TYR A 45 7.74 -1.50 -2.20
N GLN A 46 8.40 -2.66 -2.21
CA GLN A 46 8.30 -3.65 -3.29
C GLN A 46 6.88 -4.21 -3.45
N ALA A 47 6.64 -4.87 -4.58
CA ALA A 47 5.40 -5.61 -4.79
C ALA A 47 5.25 -6.73 -3.75
N ASP A 48 4.02 -6.98 -3.31
CA ASP A 48 3.68 -8.03 -2.35
C ASP A 48 2.24 -8.51 -2.57
N THR A 49 1.73 -9.38 -1.69
CA THR A 49 0.42 -10.02 -1.84
C THR A 49 -0.40 -9.84 -0.58
N ILE A 50 -1.66 -9.43 -0.76
CA ILE A 50 -2.65 -9.29 0.30
C ILE A 50 -3.50 -10.55 0.33
N ARG A 51 -3.52 -11.22 1.47
CA ARG A 51 -4.42 -12.33 1.74
C ARG A 51 -5.69 -11.82 2.41
N ILE A 52 -6.82 -12.16 1.82
CA ILE A 52 -8.17 -11.86 2.29
C ILE A 52 -8.83 -13.18 2.70
N GLY A 53 -9.20 -13.29 3.97
CA GLY A 53 -9.90 -14.46 4.52
C GLY A 53 -11.36 -14.14 4.77
N ASN A 54 -12.26 -15.11 4.51
CA ASN A 54 -13.64 -15.04 4.97
C ASN A 54 -13.74 -15.66 6.38
N GLU A 55 -13.96 -14.80 7.38
CA GLU A 55 -14.13 -15.16 8.80
C GLU A 55 -15.59 -15.47 9.15
N SER A 56 -16.52 -15.23 8.21
CA SER A 56 -17.93 -15.55 8.35
C SER A 56 -18.18 -17.04 8.07
N THR A 57 -19.29 -17.55 8.60
CA THR A 57 -19.83 -18.87 8.25
C THR A 57 -20.67 -18.85 6.96
N ARG A 58 -20.81 -17.68 6.33
CA ARG A 58 -21.60 -17.47 5.11
C ARG A 58 -20.71 -17.00 3.97
N HIS A 59 -21.21 -17.18 2.76
CA HIS A 59 -20.64 -16.54 1.58
C HIS A 59 -20.61 -15.01 1.74
N VAL A 60 -19.49 -14.38 1.36
CA VAL A 60 -19.30 -12.92 1.44
C VAL A 60 -18.92 -12.38 0.06
N SER A 61 -19.64 -11.37 -0.41
CA SER A 61 -19.28 -10.60 -1.61
C SER A 61 -18.73 -9.24 -1.21
N PHE A 62 -17.74 -8.73 -1.94
CA PHE A 62 -17.08 -7.46 -1.65
C PHE A 62 -16.44 -6.85 -2.90
N LYS A 63 -16.00 -5.59 -2.80
CA LYS A 63 -15.21 -4.91 -3.83
C LYS A 63 -13.80 -4.64 -3.33
N VAL A 64 -12.87 -4.62 -4.28
CA VAL A 64 -11.49 -4.20 -4.04
C VAL A 64 -11.13 -3.11 -5.02
N GLY A 65 -10.68 -1.97 -4.50
CA GLY A 65 -10.21 -0.82 -5.28
C GLY A 65 -8.76 -0.52 -4.95
N VAL A 66 -7.92 -0.37 -5.97
CA VAL A 66 -6.50 -0.01 -5.81
C VAL A 66 -6.29 1.41 -6.29
N TRP A 67 -5.62 2.20 -5.46
CA TRP A 67 -5.35 3.61 -5.63
C TRP A 67 -3.86 3.86 -5.61
N THR A 68 -3.43 4.82 -6.43
CA THR A 68 -2.05 5.30 -6.45
C THR A 68 -2.04 6.81 -6.28
N SER A 69 -1.09 7.32 -5.51
CA SER A 69 -0.90 8.74 -5.27
C SER A 69 0.58 9.08 -5.13
N THR A 70 0.90 10.37 -5.27
CA THR A 70 2.08 10.91 -4.59
C THR A 70 1.75 11.02 -3.11
N CYS A 71 2.60 10.53 -2.22
CA CYS A 71 2.35 10.56 -0.78
C CYS A 71 2.02 11.97 -0.29
N GLY A 72 0.95 12.11 0.50
CA GLY A 72 0.42 13.41 0.96
C GLY A 72 -0.47 14.15 -0.04
N LYS A 73 -0.71 13.59 -1.24
CA LYS A 73 -1.64 14.15 -2.24
C LYS A 73 -2.79 13.18 -2.51
N LYS A 74 -3.89 13.72 -3.05
CA LYS A 74 -5.02 12.90 -3.49
C LYS A 74 -4.59 12.01 -4.66
N GLY A 75 -4.92 10.72 -4.58
CA GLY A 75 -4.64 9.73 -5.61
C GLY A 75 -5.73 9.56 -6.66
N SER A 76 -5.51 8.57 -7.50
CA SER A 76 -6.48 8.07 -8.49
C SER A 76 -6.61 6.56 -8.37
N GLU A 77 -7.83 6.05 -8.56
CA GLU A 77 -8.10 4.62 -8.67
C GLU A 77 -7.54 4.10 -9.99
N ILE A 78 -6.84 2.97 -9.92
CA ILE A 78 -6.22 2.31 -11.08
C ILE A 78 -6.83 0.94 -11.39
N SER A 79 -7.47 0.32 -10.41
CA SER A 79 -8.23 -0.91 -10.62
C SER A 79 -9.37 -1.02 -9.62
N ASN A 80 -10.46 -1.64 -10.07
CA ASN A 80 -11.64 -1.92 -9.27
C ASN A 80 -12.20 -3.28 -9.70
N GLY A 81 -12.44 -4.16 -8.74
CA GLY A 81 -12.96 -5.51 -8.99
C GLY A 81 -13.98 -5.92 -7.94
N SER A 82 -14.94 -6.74 -8.35
CA SER A 82 -15.88 -7.40 -7.44
C SER A 82 -15.45 -8.84 -7.22
N PHE A 83 -15.51 -9.29 -5.97
CA PHE A 83 -15.04 -10.58 -5.53
C PHE A 83 -16.06 -11.21 -4.59
N SER A 84 -15.91 -12.51 -4.41
CA SER A 84 -16.71 -13.27 -3.48
C SER A 84 -15.94 -14.45 -2.92
N LEU A 85 -16.14 -14.77 -1.65
CA LEU A 85 -15.45 -15.84 -0.96
C LEU A 85 -16.42 -16.71 -0.18
N ASP A 86 -16.26 -18.03 -0.35
CA ASP A 86 -16.86 -19.01 0.54
C ASP A 86 -16.05 -19.12 1.85
N PRO A 87 -16.69 -19.54 2.96
CA PRO A 87 -16.01 -19.73 4.24
C PRO A 87 -14.78 -20.62 4.13
N GLY A 88 -13.67 -20.21 4.76
CA GLY A 88 -12.42 -20.99 4.77
C GLY A 88 -11.62 -20.99 3.47
N VAL A 89 -12.12 -20.36 2.40
CA VAL A 89 -11.39 -20.21 1.13
C VAL A 89 -10.79 -18.80 1.06
N PRO A 90 -9.46 -18.66 1.22
CA PRO A 90 -8.80 -17.36 1.15
C PRO A 90 -8.60 -16.90 -0.30
N LEU A 91 -8.63 -15.59 -0.50
CA LEU A 91 -8.21 -14.94 -1.74
C LEU A 91 -6.84 -14.29 -1.54
N ALA A 92 -5.95 -14.41 -2.52
CA ALA A 92 -4.67 -13.71 -2.54
C ALA A 92 -4.67 -12.72 -3.71
N LEU A 93 -4.49 -11.43 -3.43
CA LEU A 93 -4.45 -10.38 -4.43
C LEU A 93 -3.08 -9.69 -4.45
N PRO A 94 -2.45 -9.54 -5.63
CA PRO A 94 -1.20 -8.82 -5.73
C PRO A 94 -1.40 -7.32 -5.48
N LEU A 95 -0.45 -6.70 -4.78
CA LEU A 95 -0.34 -5.26 -4.61
C LEU A 95 0.98 -4.79 -5.22
N MET A 96 0.88 -3.97 -6.26
CA MET A 96 2.02 -3.52 -7.06
C MET A 96 3.07 -2.74 -6.24
N GLU A 97 4.30 -2.66 -6.77
CA GLU A 97 5.36 -1.79 -6.26
C GLU A 97 4.89 -0.35 -6.06
N ALA A 98 5.30 0.26 -4.95
CA ALA A 98 5.25 1.70 -4.73
C ALA A 98 6.67 2.26 -4.90
N ARG A 99 6.87 3.18 -5.83
CA ARG A 99 8.17 3.84 -6.05
C ARG A 99 8.45 4.93 -5.01
N ALA A 100 9.65 5.50 -5.05
CA ALA A 100 10.01 6.66 -4.23
C ALA A 100 8.95 7.77 -4.34
N ASN A 101 8.47 8.25 -3.18
CA ASN A 101 7.42 9.26 -3.06
C ASN A 101 6.02 8.87 -3.61
N GLN A 102 5.82 7.59 -3.93
CA GLN A 102 4.53 7.04 -4.34
C GLN A 102 3.91 6.27 -3.18
N CYS A 103 2.61 6.46 -2.99
CA CYS A 103 1.78 5.75 -2.04
C CYS A 103 0.78 4.90 -2.82
N VAL A 104 0.74 3.60 -2.51
CA VAL A 104 -0.22 2.64 -3.09
C VAL A 104 -1.13 2.15 -1.99
N GLU A 105 -2.43 2.16 -2.26
CA GLU A 105 -3.48 1.81 -1.30
C GLU A 105 -4.46 0.83 -1.94
N MET A 106 -4.81 -0.23 -1.23
CA MET A 106 -5.87 -1.16 -1.59
C MET A 106 -6.97 -1.05 -0.53
N PHE A 107 -8.20 -0.83 -0.98
CA PHE A 107 -9.39 -0.78 -0.15
C PHE A 107 -10.25 -2.00 -0.41
N ILE A 108 -10.73 -2.65 0.66
CA ILE A 108 -11.71 -3.74 0.61
C ILE A 108 -12.98 -3.18 1.23
N TYR A 109 -14.03 -3.06 0.42
CA TYR A 109 -15.24 -2.29 0.75
C TYR A 109 -16.50 -2.90 0.12
N ASP A 110 -17.66 -2.31 0.41
CA ASP A 110 -18.97 -2.75 -0.11
C ASP A 110 -19.25 -4.24 0.16
N CYS A 111 -19.00 -4.67 1.40
CA CYS A 111 -19.19 -6.06 1.81
C CYS A 111 -20.66 -6.38 2.10
N SER A 112 -21.07 -7.60 1.75
CA SER A 112 -22.36 -8.18 2.06
C SER A 112 -22.16 -9.61 2.58
N PRO A 113 -22.86 -10.05 3.64
CA PRO A 113 -24.04 -9.41 4.24
C PRO A 113 -23.79 -8.40 5.39
N ASP A 114 -22.54 -8.20 5.84
CA ASP A 114 -22.18 -7.24 6.90
C ASP A 114 -20.91 -6.48 6.48
N VAL A 115 -20.45 -5.54 7.32
CA VAL A 115 -19.27 -4.70 7.06
C VAL A 115 -17.98 -5.52 6.99
N CYS A 116 -17.06 -5.12 6.11
CA CYS A 116 -15.88 -5.89 5.76
C CYS A 116 -15.00 -6.26 6.96
N THR A 117 -14.88 -5.35 7.92
CA THR A 117 -14.06 -5.53 9.13
C THR A 117 -14.59 -6.58 10.10
N LYS A 118 -15.85 -6.99 9.98
CA LYS A 118 -16.46 -8.05 10.79
C LYS A 118 -16.43 -9.41 10.11
N VAL A 119 -16.53 -9.45 8.79
CA VAL A 119 -16.71 -10.70 8.03
C VAL A 119 -15.46 -11.13 7.27
N LEU A 120 -14.50 -10.22 7.05
CA LEU A 120 -13.24 -10.50 6.37
C LEU A 120 -12.05 -10.15 7.26
N SER A 121 -10.96 -10.89 7.06
CA SER A 121 -9.62 -10.55 7.53
C SER A 121 -8.73 -10.15 6.35
N ALA A 122 -7.82 -9.20 6.54
CA ALA A 122 -6.88 -8.76 5.50
C ALA A 122 -5.48 -8.55 6.08
N HIS A 123 -4.48 -9.23 5.52
CA HIS A 123 -3.09 -9.12 5.95
C HIS A 123 -2.13 -9.41 4.79
N THR A 124 -0.89 -8.95 4.92
CA THR A 124 0.20 -9.27 4.00
C THR A 124 0.67 -10.71 4.19
N LEU A 125 1.03 -11.38 3.10
CA LEU A 125 1.71 -12.69 3.13
C LEU A 125 3.20 -12.57 3.44
#